data_AF-A0A0F7CNW4-F1
#
_entry.id   AF-A0A0F7CNW4-F1
#
_cell.length_a   1.000
_cell.length_b   1.000
_cell.length_c   1.000
_cell.angle_alpha   90.00
_cell.angle_beta   90.00
_cell.angle_gamma   90.00
#
_symmetry.space_group_name_H-M   'P 1'
#
loop_
_entity.id
_entity.type
_entity.pdbx_description
1 polymer ?
#
loop_
_entity_poly.entity_id
_entity_poly.type
_entity_poly.pdbx_seq_one_letter_code
_entity_poly.pdbx_strand_id
1 'polypeptide(L)'
;MADQLDLYVSSDELDPIADAARGLHDELTEHGRMAESDERTAGEALSAHRFATGRSLTLLAEGWSRQVDDLLNDCARISGHLDQTVSAHTELEYQIQAEFHQIQRSTSAYDRIVALAGVTDPTPTDPPPTEIDWGKA
;
A
#
# COMPACT_ATOMS: atom_id res chain seq x y z
N MET A 1 -2.24 28.11 1.87
CA MET A 1 -2.66 26.70 1.75
C MET A 1 -1.44 25.96 1.32
N ALA A 2 -0.99 24.98 2.10
CA ALA A 2 0.15 24.16 1.72
C ALA A 2 -0.20 23.48 0.39
N ASP A 3 0.78 23.54 -0.52
CA ASP A 3 0.79 22.90 -1.83
C ASP A 3 0.64 21.39 -1.60
N GLN A 4 -0.60 20.91 -1.67
CA GLN A 4 -0.89 19.50 -1.52
C GLN A 4 -0.37 18.82 -2.78
N LEU A 5 0.54 17.87 -2.59
CA LEU A 5 1.14 17.04 -3.63
C LEU A 5 0.02 16.49 -4.54
N ASP A 6 0.20 16.52 -5.86
CA ASP A 6 -0.86 16.11 -6.81
C ASP A 6 -1.05 14.58 -6.77
N LEU A 7 0.04 13.83 -6.58
CA LEU A 7 0.05 12.39 -6.32
C LEU A 7 -0.05 12.09 -4.81
N TYR A 8 -1.11 12.60 -4.17
CA TYR A 8 -1.34 12.41 -2.74
C TYR A 8 -1.98 11.06 -2.41
N VAL A 9 -1.24 10.23 -1.69
CA VAL A 9 -1.81 9.16 -0.85
C VAL A 9 -1.75 9.63 0.60
N SER A 10 -2.88 9.58 1.30
CA SER A 10 -2.95 10.05 2.69
C SER A 10 -2.28 9.06 3.64
N SER A 11 -1.06 9.39 4.10
CA SER A 11 -0.41 8.67 5.20
C SER A 11 -1.27 8.71 6.46
N ASP A 12 -1.94 9.82 6.74
CA ASP A 12 -2.82 9.98 7.91
C ASP A 12 -3.98 8.98 7.92
N GLU A 13 -4.41 8.47 6.76
CA GLU A 13 -5.44 7.44 6.64
C GLU A 13 -4.88 6.02 6.57
N LEU A 14 -3.72 5.82 5.93
CA LEU A 14 -3.14 4.48 5.74
C LEU A 14 -2.25 4.02 6.89
N ASP A 15 -1.49 4.92 7.51
CA ASP A 15 -0.59 4.61 8.62
C ASP A 15 -1.35 3.98 9.80
N PRO A 16 -2.54 4.47 10.22
CA PRO A 16 -3.31 3.82 11.27
C PRO A 16 -3.71 2.37 10.93
N ILE A 17 -3.96 2.06 9.65
CA ILE A 17 -4.30 0.70 9.20
C ILE A 17 -3.05 -0.18 9.23
N ALA A 18 -1.91 0.33 8.76
CA ALA A 18 -0.63 -0.38 8.80
C ALA A 18 -0.23 -0.68 10.26
N ASP A 19 -0.41 0.29 11.15
CA ASP A 19 -0.16 0.14 12.59
C ASP A 19 -1.11 -0.85 13.25
N ALA A 20 -2.39 -0.83 12.91
CA ALA A 20 -3.35 -1.81 13.42
C ALA A 20 -2.98 -3.24 12.97
N ALA A 21 -2.60 -3.42 11.71
CA ALA A 21 -2.15 -4.72 11.20
C ALA A 21 -0.88 -5.20 11.91
N ARG A 22 0.09 -4.31 12.14
CA ARG A 22 1.33 -4.62 12.87
C ARG A 22 1.06 -4.94 14.34
N GLY A 23 0.17 -4.19 14.99
CA GLY A 23 -0.26 -4.48 16.37
C GLY A 23 -0.92 -5.85 16.49
N LEU A 24 -1.84 -6.19 15.58
CA LEU A 24 -2.46 -7.51 15.57
C LEU A 24 -1.43 -8.63 15.29
N HIS A 25 -0.48 -8.39 14.38
CA HIS A 25 0.61 -9.33 14.13
C HIS A 25 1.42 -9.61 15.40
N ASP A 26 1.78 -8.58 16.16
CA ASP A 26 2.54 -8.71 17.39
C ASP A 26 1.75 -9.46 18.47
N GLU A 27 0.46 -9.11 18.65
CA GLU A 27 -0.42 -9.81 19.59
C GLU A 27 -0.60 -11.29 19.24
N LEU A 28 -0.77 -11.62 17.95
CA LEU A 28 -0.88 -13.01 17.48
C LEU A 28 0.43 -13.77 17.64
N THR A 29 1.57 -13.11 17.45
CA THR A 29 2.90 -13.71 17.65
C THR A 29 3.11 -14.10 19.10
N GLU A 30 2.73 -13.23 20.03
CA GLU A 30 2.93 -13.44 21.47
C GLU A 30 1.87 -14.39 22.06
N HIS A 31 0.60 -14.19 21.72
CA HIS A 31 -0.52 -14.82 22.43
C HIS A 31 -1.28 -15.86 21.61
N GLY A 32 -1.11 -15.86 20.28
CA GLY A 32 -1.93 -16.66 19.36
C GLY A 32 -1.86 -18.17 19.61
N ARG A 33 -0.82 -18.67 20.30
CA ARG A 33 -0.60 -20.13 20.49
C ARG A 33 -0.52 -20.56 21.95
N MET A 34 -0.89 -19.69 22.91
CA MET A 34 -0.72 -19.98 24.34
C MET A 34 -1.40 -21.27 24.80
N ALA A 35 -2.60 -21.57 24.28
CA ALA A 35 -3.36 -22.75 24.69
C ALA A 35 -2.95 -24.04 23.95
N GLU A 36 -2.13 -23.95 22.89
CA GLU A 36 -1.92 -25.06 21.95
C GLU A 36 -1.36 -26.32 22.63
N SER A 37 -0.43 -26.13 23.58
CA SER A 37 0.17 -27.25 24.32
C SER A 37 -0.83 -27.96 25.23
N ASP A 38 -1.64 -27.18 25.94
CA ASP A 38 -2.62 -27.69 26.89
C ASP A 38 -3.78 -28.39 26.16
N GLU A 39 -4.25 -27.80 25.05
CA GLU A 39 -5.29 -28.37 24.18
C GLU A 39 -4.85 -29.71 23.59
N ARG A 40 -3.60 -29.82 23.11
CA ARG A 40 -3.06 -31.06 22.56
C ARG A 40 -2.96 -32.14 23.64
N THR A 41 -2.44 -31.79 24.81
CA THR A 41 -2.33 -32.70 25.96
C THR A 41 -3.70 -33.21 26.40
N ALA A 42 -4.69 -32.33 26.50
CA ALA A 42 -6.06 -32.69 26.82
C ALA A 42 -6.68 -33.57 25.73
N GLY A 43 -6.44 -33.25 24.46
CA GLY A 43 -6.92 -34.02 23.31
C GLY A 43 -6.38 -35.46 23.30
N GLU A 44 -5.09 -35.63 23.59
CA GLU A 44 -4.44 -36.94 23.74
C GLU A 44 -5.02 -37.74 24.91
N ALA A 45 -5.15 -37.12 26.08
CA ALA A 45 -5.72 -37.76 27.26
C ALA A 45 -7.16 -38.24 27.03
N LEU A 46 -8.01 -37.38 26.47
CA LEU A 46 -9.40 -37.72 26.14
C LEU A 46 -9.47 -38.86 25.10
N SER A 47 -8.59 -38.83 24.09
CA SER A 47 -8.50 -39.88 23.08
C SER A 47 -8.07 -41.22 23.67
N ALA A 48 -7.12 -41.23 24.61
CA ALA A 48 -6.68 -42.42 25.33
C ALA A 48 -7.84 -43.07 26.11
N HIS A 49 -8.76 -42.26 26.63
CA HIS A 49 -10.00 -42.70 27.28
C HIS A 49 -11.16 -43.00 26.31
N ARG A 50 -10.90 -43.08 25.00
CA ARG A 50 -11.89 -43.36 23.94
C ARG A 50 -13.00 -42.30 23.81
N PHE A 51 -12.79 -41.10 24.32
CA PHE A 51 -13.71 -39.99 24.06
C PHE A 51 -13.46 -39.41 22.66
N ALA A 52 -14.51 -39.36 21.84
CA ALA A 52 -14.44 -38.78 20.49
C ALA A 52 -14.01 -37.29 20.51
N THR A 53 -14.33 -36.59 21.59
CA THR A 53 -13.94 -35.18 21.81
C THR A 53 -12.42 -34.97 21.82
N GLY A 54 -11.62 -35.99 22.16
CA GLY A 54 -10.17 -35.89 22.15
C GLY A 54 -9.61 -35.60 20.76
N ARG A 55 -10.03 -36.39 19.76
CA ARG A 55 -9.65 -36.16 18.36
C ARG A 55 -10.16 -34.81 17.85
N SER A 56 -11.38 -34.43 18.20
CA SER A 56 -11.94 -33.14 17.82
C SER A 56 -11.14 -31.97 18.39
N LEU A 57 -10.69 -32.06 19.64
CA LEU A 57 -9.87 -31.03 20.28
C LEU A 57 -8.48 -30.92 19.63
N THR A 58 -7.84 -32.04 19.31
CA THR A 58 -6.57 -32.01 18.56
C THR A 58 -6.73 -31.33 17.20
N LEU A 59 -7.78 -31.67 16.44
CA LEU A 59 -8.05 -31.03 15.14
C LEU A 59 -8.36 -29.55 15.28
N LEU A 60 -9.04 -29.13 16.35
CA LEU A 60 -9.31 -27.73 16.65
C LEU A 60 -8.01 -26.96 16.90
N ALA A 61 -7.12 -27.49 17.76
CA ALA A 61 -5.83 -26.88 18.05
C ALA A 61 -4.98 -26.71 16.78
N GLU A 62 -4.92 -27.75 15.93
CA GLU A 62 -4.24 -27.66 14.63
C GLU A 62 -4.90 -26.65 13.68
N GLY A 63 -6.24 -26.59 13.64
CA GLY A 63 -6.98 -25.65 12.81
C GLY A 63 -6.73 -24.21 13.21
N TRP A 64 -6.76 -23.94 14.52
CA TRP A 64 -6.43 -22.65 15.10
C TRP A 64 -4.99 -22.24 14.81
N SER A 65 -4.04 -23.15 15.01
CA SER A 65 -2.61 -22.97 14.71
C SER A 65 -2.38 -22.50 13.26
N ARG A 66 -3.06 -23.11 12.29
CA ARG A 66 -2.99 -22.69 10.87
C ARG A 66 -3.60 -21.31 10.64
N GLN A 67 -4.74 -21.00 11.27
CA GLN A 67 -5.37 -19.68 11.14
C GLN A 67 -4.49 -18.57 11.71
N VAL A 68 -3.77 -18.83 12.81
CA VAL A 68 -2.79 -17.88 13.36
C VAL A 68 -1.66 -17.64 12.35
N ASP A 69 -1.15 -18.67 11.68
CA ASP A 69 -0.15 -18.50 10.62
C ASP A 69 -0.66 -17.68 9.44
N ASP A 70 -1.88 -17.96 8.98
CA ASP A 70 -2.51 -17.23 7.87
C ASP A 70 -2.67 -15.75 8.25
N LEU A 71 -3.17 -15.46 9.46
CA LEU A 71 -3.35 -14.10 9.95
C LEU A 71 -2.02 -13.36 10.14
N LEU A 72 -0.97 -14.02 10.64
CA LEU A 72 0.35 -13.43 10.75
C LEU A 72 0.89 -13.02 9.36
N ASN A 73 0.80 -13.92 8.39
CA ASN A 73 1.24 -13.65 7.02
C ASN A 73 0.43 -12.50 6.38
N ASP A 74 -0.89 -12.51 6.54
CA ASP A 74 -1.75 -11.47 5.98
C ASP A 74 -1.52 -10.11 6.66
N CYS A 75 -1.35 -10.06 7.98
CA CYS A 75 -1.05 -8.81 8.68
C CYS A 75 0.29 -8.21 8.22
N ALA A 76 1.35 -9.04 8.13
CA ALA A 76 2.65 -8.61 7.63
C ALA A 76 2.58 -8.12 6.17
N ARG A 77 1.78 -8.79 5.34
CA ARG A 77 1.57 -8.39 3.94
C ARG A 77 0.81 -7.08 3.83
N ILE A 78 -0.24 -6.88 4.63
CA ILE A 78 -1.03 -5.64 4.65
C ILE A 78 -0.15 -4.46 5.10
N SER A 79 0.50 -4.57 6.26
CA SER A 79 1.33 -3.48 6.78
C SER A 79 2.46 -3.13 5.82
N GLY A 80 3.15 -4.15 5.29
CA GLY A 80 4.24 -3.94 4.32
C GLY A 80 3.77 -3.29 3.01
N HIS A 81 2.60 -3.67 2.48
CA HIS A 81 2.07 -3.09 1.25
C HIS A 81 1.65 -1.62 1.45
N LEU A 82 1.07 -1.28 2.60
CA LEU A 82 0.69 0.10 2.92
C LEU A 82 1.93 0.99 3.10
N ASP A 83 2.91 0.54 3.89
CA ASP A 83 4.19 1.24 4.07
C ASP A 83 4.88 1.49 2.71
N GLN A 84 4.87 0.48 1.83
CA GLN A 84 5.42 0.59 0.48
C GLN A 84 4.62 1.57 -0.40
N THR A 85 3.29 1.58 -0.31
CA THR A 85 2.45 2.48 -1.10
C THR A 85 2.72 3.94 -0.72
N VAL A 86 2.73 4.26 0.58
CA VAL A 86 3.04 5.61 1.08
C VAL A 86 4.44 6.04 0.64
N SER A 87 5.43 5.17 0.79
CA SER A 87 6.82 5.46 0.41
C SER A 87 6.97 5.70 -1.10
N ALA A 88 6.37 4.83 -1.93
CA ALA A 88 6.46 4.93 -3.38
C ALA A 88 5.78 6.20 -3.91
N HIS A 89 4.60 6.55 -3.40
CA HIS A 89 3.91 7.77 -3.80
C HIS A 89 4.68 9.03 -3.40
N THR A 90 5.24 9.04 -2.19
CA THR A 90 6.09 10.14 -1.72
C THR A 90 7.32 10.31 -2.61
N GLU A 91 7.99 9.22 -2.97
CA GLU A 91 9.15 9.26 -3.86
C GLU A 91 8.79 9.75 -5.27
N LEU A 92 7.70 9.24 -5.84
CA LEU A 92 7.21 9.64 -7.17
C LEU A 92 6.90 11.14 -7.22
N GLU A 93 6.28 11.69 -6.19
CA GLU A 93 5.99 13.12 -6.13
C GLU A 93 7.28 13.95 -6.13
N TYR A 94 8.29 13.59 -5.35
CA TYR A 94 9.58 14.29 -5.36
C TYR A 94 10.26 14.22 -6.73
N GLN A 95 10.15 13.07 -7.41
CA GLN A 95 10.68 12.91 -8.77
C GLN A 95 9.95 13.83 -9.76
N ILE A 96 8.62 13.83 -9.74
CA ILE A 96 7.79 14.69 -10.60
C ILE A 96 8.09 16.17 -10.35
N GLN A 97 8.17 16.59 -9.09
CA GLN A 97 8.51 17.97 -8.73
C GLN A 97 9.90 18.37 -9.25
N ALA A 98 10.89 17.48 -9.12
CA ALA A 98 12.24 17.71 -9.61
C ALA A 98 12.29 17.84 -11.14
N GLU A 99 11.63 16.93 -11.86
CA GLU A 99 11.52 16.95 -13.31
C GLU A 99 10.80 18.20 -13.81
N PHE A 100 9.69 18.57 -13.16
CA PHE A 100 8.93 19.77 -13.48
C PHE A 100 9.78 21.03 -13.32
N HIS A 101 10.52 21.17 -12.22
CA HIS A 101 11.46 22.28 -12.02
C HIS A 101 12.61 22.30 -13.04
N GLN A 102 13.04 21.14 -13.54
CA GLN A 102 14.05 21.07 -14.60
C GLN A 102 13.48 21.55 -15.93
N ILE A 103 12.26 21.12 -16.30
CA ILE A 103 11.57 21.56 -17.52
C ILE A 103 11.31 23.07 -17.47
N GLN A 104 10.79 23.59 -16.36
CA GLN A 104 10.56 25.04 -16.18
C GLN A 104 11.83 25.86 -16.38
N ARG A 105 12.96 25.41 -15.82
CA ARG A 105 14.27 26.06 -16.00
C ARG A 105 14.71 26.04 -17.46
N SER A 106 14.51 24.93 -18.16
CA SER A 106 14.80 24.81 -19.59
C SER A 106 13.94 25.77 -20.43
N THR A 107 12.63 25.80 -20.21
CA THR A 107 11.71 26.70 -20.93
C THR A 107 12.08 28.16 -20.70
N SER A 108 12.33 28.56 -19.45
CA SER A 108 12.77 29.93 -19.15
C SER A 108 14.10 30.28 -19.82
N ALA A 109 15.05 29.34 -19.89
CA ALA A 109 16.29 29.56 -20.61
C ALA A 109 16.07 29.72 -22.12
N TYR A 110 15.17 28.93 -22.71
CA TYR A 110 14.78 29.05 -24.12
C TYR A 110 14.14 30.41 -24.41
N ASP A 111 13.16 30.84 -23.63
CA ASP A 111 12.49 32.13 -23.79
C ASP A 111 13.48 33.30 -23.76
N ARG A 112 14.48 33.23 -22.87
CA ARG A 112 15.56 34.23 -22.79
C ARG A 112 16.42 34.26 -24.05
N ILE A 113 16.73 33.10 -24.65
CA ILE A 113 17.50 33.03 -25.89
C ILE A 113 16.70 33.62 -27.05
N VAL A 114 15.42 33.25 -27.18
CA VAL A 114 14.52 33.79 -28.21
C VAL A 114 14.41 35.31 -28.11
N ALA A 115 14.22 35.83 -26.89
CA ALA A 115 14.18 37.27 -26.63
C ALA A 115 15.50 37.99 -27.02
N LEU A 116 16.66 37.38 -26.75
CA LEU A 116 17.96 37.93 -27.15
C LEU A 116 18.17 37.88 -28.68
N ALA A 117 17.64 36.87 -29.35
CA ALA A 117 17.74 36.71 -30.80
C ALA A 117 16.82 37.67 -31.57
N GLY A 118 15.91 38.38 -30.90
CA GLY A 118 14.93 39.26 -31.54
C GLY A 118 13.93 38.52 -32.43
N VAL A 119 13.85 37.19 -32.29
CA VAL A 119 12.85 36.36 -32.97
C VAL A 119 11.55 36.50 -32.20
N THR A 120 10.54 37.11 -32.81
CA THR A 120 9.17 37.06 -32.30
C THR A 120 8.58 35.72 -32.70
N ASP A 121 7.94 35.03 -31.75
CA ASP A 121 7.28 33.75 -31.99
C ASP A 121 6.26 33.93 -33.13
N PRO A 122 6.23 33.07 -34.17
CA PRO A 122 5.09 33.06 -35.09
C PRO A 122 3.81 32.95 -34.27
N THR A 123 2.85 33.81 -34.57
CA THR A 123 1.54 33.82 -33.91
C THR A 123 1.01 32.39 -33.88
N PRO A 124 0.63 31.84 -32.70
CA PRO A 124 0.01 30.52 -32.63
C PRO A 124 -1.19 30.54 -33.58
N THR A 125 -1.03 29.86 -34.72
CA THR A 125 -2.16 29.58 -35.58
C THR A 125 -2.84 28.42 -34.89
N ASP A 126 -3.86 28.72 -34.09
CA ASP A 126 -4.68 27.69 -33.48
C ASP A 126 -5.05 26.70 -34.58
N PRO A 127 -4.67 25.41 -34.46
CA PRO A 127 -5.20 24.42 -35.38
C PRO A 127 -6.72 24.46 -35.24
N PRO A 128 -7.48 24.38 -36.36
CA PRO A 128 -8.94 24.36 -36.28
C PRO A 128 -9.35 23.29 -35.26
N PRO A 129 -10.31 23.57 -34.37
CA PRO A 129 -10.66 22.66 -33.29
C PRO A 129 -10.98 21.29 -33.89
N THR A 130 -10.22 20.29 -33.47
CA THR A 130 -10.49 18.91 -33.83
C THR A 130 -11.81 18.52 -33.17
N GLU A 131 -12.90 18.54 -33.94
CA GLU A 131 -14.19 18.03 -33.51
C GLU A 131 -14.04 16.51 -33.30
N ILE A 132 -13.91 16.11 -32.03
CA ILE A 132 -13.92 14.70 -31.66
C ILE A 132 -15.39 14.25 -31.71
N ASP A 133 -15.73 13.47 -32.73
CA ASP A 133 -17.04 12.81 -32.84
C ASP A 133 -17.11 11.64 -31.85
N TRP A 134 -17.65 11.93 -30.66
CA TRP A 134 -17.89 10.96 -29.58
C TRP A 134 -19.01 9.94 -29.91
N GLY A 135 -19.59 9.97 -31.12
CA GLY A 135 -20.73 9.14 -31.53
C GLY A 135 -20.40 7.86 -32.30
N LYS A 136 -19.11 7.49 -32.44
CA LYS A 136 -18.70 6.21 -33.06
C LYS A 136 -17.72 5.43 -32.18
N ALA A 137 -18.26 4.74 -31.18
CA ALA A 137 -17.67 3.55 -30.58
C ALA A 137 -18.81 2.58 -30.19
#